data_AF-A0A383D387-F1
#
_entry.id   AF-A0A383D387-F1
#
_cell.length_a   1.000
_cell.length_b   1.000
_cell.length_c   1.000
_cell.angle_alpha   90.00
_cell.angle_beta   90.00
_cell.angle_gamma   90.00
#
_symmetry.space_group_name_H-M   'P 1'
#
loop_
_entity.id
_entity.type
_entity.pdbx_description
1 polymer ?
#
loop_
_entity_poly.entity_id
_entity_poly.type
_entity_poly.pdbx_seq_one_letter_code
_entity_poly.pdbx_strand_id
1 'polypeptide(L)' 'MNVTIVDYNSGNISSVINSFKEVAQNKVNIEVTSDLNKIKSSDKVVLPGQGSFKSCIDALNNIDG' A
#
# COMPACT_ATOMS: atom_id res chain seq x y z
N MET A 1 12.11 9.31 -5.35
CA MET A 1 11.70 7.90 -5.29
C MET A 1 10.27 7.85 -4.79
N ASN A 2 9.38 7.24 -5.56
CA ASN A 2 7.96 7.09 -5.29
C ASN A 2 7.68 5.69 -4.77
N VAL A 3 7.19 5.62 -3.53
CA VAL A 3 6.76 4.38 -2.88
C VAL A 3 5.25 4.38 -2.82
N THR A 4 4.63 3.38 -3.45
CA THR A 4 3.18 3.22 -3.45
C THR A 4 2.78 2.13 -2.47
N ILE A 5 1.93 2.46 -1.51
CA ILE A 5 1.26 1.51 -0.63
C ILE A 5 -0.07 1.15 -1.29
N VAL A 6 -0.27 -0.13 -1.59
CA VAL A 6 -1.49 -0.60 -2.25
C VAL A 6 -2.63 -0.59 -1.26
N ASP A 7 -3.67 0.19 -1.54
CA ASP A 7 -4.93 0.09 -0.83
C ASP A 7 -5.81 -0.96 -1.49
N TYR A 8 -5.91 -2.12 -0.85
CA TYR A 8 -6.74 -3.23 -1.30
C TYR A 8 -7.91 -3.49 -0.34
N ASN A 9 -8.46 -2.42 0.26
CA ASN A 9 -9.40 -2.48 1.38
C ASN A 9 -8.80 -3.13 2.64
N SER A 10 -7.50 -2.91 2.86
CA SER A 10 -6.83 -3.37 4.07
C SER A 10 -7.19 -2.48 5.26
N GLY A 11 -7.71 -3.06 6.34
CA GLY A 11 -7.70 -2.44 7.65
C GLY A 11 -6.27 -2.05 8.05
N ASN A 12 -6.13 -0.93 8.77
CA ASN A 12 -4.88 -0.35 9.30
C ASN A 12 -4.02 0.51 8.35
N ILE A 13 -4.53 0.96 7.19
CA ILE A 13 -3.81 1.89 6.30
C ILE A 13 -3.26 3.12 7.02
N SER A 14 -4.05 3.74 7.91
CA SER A 14 -3.62 4.93 8.66
C SER A 14 -2.36 4.69 9.50
N SER A 15 -2.25 3.52 10.15
CA SER A 15 -1.06 3.16 10.93
C SER A 15 0.17 2.99 10.05
N VAL A 16 0.01 2.32 8.91
CA VAL A 16 1.10 2.13 7.93
C VAL A 16 1.59 3.49 7.41
N ILE A 17 0.68 4.38 7.01
CA ILE A 17 1.04 5.73 6.53
C ILE A 17 1.84 6.48 7.59
N ASN A 18 1.42 6.45 8.84
CA ASN A 18 2.11 7.14 9.93
C ASN A 18 3.52 6.57 10.16
N SER A 19 3.68 5.24 10.17
CA SER A 19 4.99 4.60 10.28
C SER A 19 5.92 4.97 9.13
N PHE A 20 5.40 4.99 7.90
CA PHE A 20 6.18 5.38 6.73
C PHE A 20 6.56 6.86 6.76
N LYS A 21 5.65 7.76 7.14
CA LYS A 21 5.94 9.19 7.29
C LYS A 21 7.05 9.46 8.31
N GLU A 22 6.97 8.79 9.46
CA GLU A 22 7.95 8.92 10.55
C GLU A 22 9.36 8.53 10.10
N VAL A 23 9.49 7.39 9.41
CA VAL A 23 10.80 6.88 8.95
C VAL A 23 11.31 7.63 7.72
N ALA A 24 10.41 8.00 6.80
CA ALA A 24 10.77 8.65 5.55
C ALA A 24 11.32 10.05 5.73
N GLN A 25 10.83 10.81 6.73
CA GLN A 25 11.23 12.20 6.98
C GLN A 25 11.27 13.06 5.70
N ASN A 26 10.24 12.91 4.84
CA ASN A 26 10.10 13.57 3.53
C ASN A 26 11.19 13.26 2.48
N LYS A 27 11.99 12.20 2.65
CA LYS A 27 13.00 11.77 1.66
C LYS A 27 12.42 10.92 0.52
N VAL A 28 11.19 10.43 0.69
CA VAL A 28 10.45 9.62 -0.28
C VAL A 28 9.03 10.13 -0.39
N ASN A 29 8.51 10.09 -1.62
CA ASN A 29 7.09 10.35 -1.85
C ASN A 29 6.33 9.07 -1.58
N ILE A 30 5.43 9.12 -0.60
CA ILE A 30 4.58 8.00 -0.23
C ILE A 30 3.17 8.28 -0.73
N GLU A 31 2.65 7.41 -1.57
CA GLU A 31 1.28 7.47 -2.06
C GLU A 31 0.52 6.22 -1.62
N VAL A 32 -0.73 6.37 -1.21
CA VAL A 32 -1.63 5.24 -0.95
C VAL A 32 -2.71 5.25 -2.02
N THR A 33 -2.86 4.14 -2.73
CA THR A 33 -3.81 4.08 -3.84
C THR A 33 -4.18 2.65 -4.22
N SER A 34 -5.38 2.50 -4.77
CA SER A 34 -5.87 1.31 -5.47
C SER A 34 -5.77 1.45 -7.00
N ASP A 35 -5.30 2.60 -7.52
CA ASP A 35 -5.20 2.84 -8.95
C ASP A 35 -4.00 2.09 -9.56
N LEU A 36 -4.32 1.16 -10.46
CA LEU A 36 -3.35 0.32 -11.15
C LEU A 36 -2.30 1.11 -11.94
N ASN A 37 -2.67 2.24 -12.55
CA ASN A 37 -1.73 3.04 -13.33
C ASN A 37 -0.68 3.67 -12.42
N LYS A 38 -1.12 4.18 -11.26
CA LYS A 38 -0.22 4.73 -10.25
C LYS A 38 0.70 3.67 -9.66
N ILE A 39 0.14 2.50 -9.32
CA ILE A 39 0.91 1.36 -8.83
C ILE A 39 1.98 0.93 -9.86
N LYS A 40 1.60 0.79 -11.14
CA LYS A 40 2.52 0.44 -12.24
C LYS A 40 3.63 1.46 -12.45
N SER A 41 3.37 2.73 -12.16
CA SER A 41 4.33 3.83 -12.33
C SER A 41 5.28 4.03 -11.13
N SER A 42 5.12 3.27 -10.05
CA SER A 42 5.88 3.44 -8.82
C SER A 42 7.29 2.83 -8.89
N ASP A 43 8.25 3.41 -8.16
CA ASP A 43 9.61 2.86 -8.07
C ASP A 43 9.64 1.62 -7.15
N LYS A 44 8.76 1.61 -6.14
CA LYS A 44 8.62 0.56 -5.13
C LYS A 44 7.15 0.42 -4.74
N VAL A 45 6.72 -0.83 -4.55
CA VAL A 45 5.37 -1.16 -4.08
C VAL A 45 5.45 -1.78 -2.69
N VAL A 46 4.53 -1.37 -1.82
CA VAL A 46 4.30 -1.95 -0.51
C VAL A 46 2.90 -2.53 -0.50
N LEU A 47 2.81 -3.83 -0.27
CA LEU A 47 1.54 -4.50 0.01
C LEU A 47 1.41 -4.62 1.54
N PRO A 48 0.58 -3.79 2.20
CA PRO A 48 0.44 -3.85 3.65
C PRO A 48 -0.15 -5.19 4.07
N GLY A 49 0.20 -5.69 5.26
CA GLY A 49 -0.36 -6.92 5.80
C GLY A 49 -1.64 -6.67 6.58
N GLN A 50 -2.62 -7.55 6.43
CA GLN A 50 -3.83 -7.63 7.24
C GLN A 50 -3.85 -8.96 7.97
N GLY A 51 -3.86 -8.92 9.31
CA GLY A 51 -4.06 -10.08 10.19
C GLY A 51 -3.62 -11.43 9.60
N SER A 52 -4.58 -12.20 9.06
CA SER A 52 -4.32 -13.49 8.42
C SER A 52 -3.90 -13.36 6.95
N PHE A 53 -2.93 -14.18 6.54
CA PHE A 53 -2.49 -14.25 5.15
C PHE A 53 -3.63 -14.60 4.18
N LYS A 54 -4.56 -15.45 4.62
CA LYS A 54 -5.76 -15.81 3.84
C LYS A 54 -6.62 -14.59 3.54
N SER A 55 -6.91 -13.76 4.56
CA SER A 55 -7.69 -12.53 4.39
C SER A 55 -7.04 -11.55 3.42
N CYS A 56 -5.71 -11.49 3.37
CA CYS A 56 -4.98 -10.68 2.41
C CYS A 56 -5.20 -11.16 0.96
N ILE A 57 -5.03 -12.46 0.72
CA ILE A 57 -5.22 -13.06 -0.62
C ILE A 57 -6.67 -12.93 -1.08
N ASP A 58 -7.63 -13.21 -0.19
CA ASP A 58 -9.06 -13.12 -0.54
C ASP A 58 -9.43 -11.69 -0.92
N ALA A 59 -8.93 -10.68 -0.19
CA ALA A 59 -9.16 -9.28 -0.52
C ALA A 59 -8.52 -8.88 -1.86
N LEU A 60 -7.30 -9.34 -2.14
CA LEU A 60 -6.61 -9.09 -3.41
C LEU A 60 -7.33 -9.71 -4.61
N ASN A 61 -7.76 -10.97 -4.49
CA ASN A 61 -8.46 -11.68 -5.56
C ASN A 61 -9.84 -11.10 -5.87
N ASN A 62 -10.42 -10.34 -4.93
CA ASN A 62 -11.71 -9.65 -5.12
C ASN A 62 -11.57 -8.28 -5.81
N ILE A 63 -10.35 -7.86 -6.15
CA ILE A 63 -10.10 -6.61 -6.87
C ILE A 63 -9.81 -6.94 -8.32
N ASP A 64 -10.56 -6.30 -9.22
CA ASP A 64 -10.28 -6.37 -10.66
C ASP A 64 -9.04 -5.53 -10.98
N GLY A 65 -8.00 -6.18 -11.50
CA GLY A 65 -6.64 -5.65 -11.70
C GLY A 65 -6.08 -5.85 -13.11
#